data_AF-A0A0E3PGQ0-F1
#
_entry.id   AF-A0A0E3PGQ0-F1
#
_cell.length_a   1.000
_cell.length_b   1.000
_cell.length_c   1.000
_cell.angle_alpha   90.00
_cell.angle_beta   90.00
_cell.angle_gamma   90.00
#
_symmetry.space_group_name_H-M   'P 1'
#
loop_
_entity.id
_entity.type
_entity.pdbx_description
1 polymer ?
#
loop_
_entity_poly.entity_id
_entity_poly.type
_entity_poly.pdbx_seq_one_letter_code
_entity_poly.pdbx_strand_id
1 'polypeptide(L)'
;MNKISKKIIFFIAFLTIIIIAVLFIKTTIDTKPSVNTSFPVPGLQVGGLYIQYTDGVSESEVKTTLQNSNITINYSMEYDTNSTDERYYIMVDKDKITDVRDEFGEENNWTKSVPTIKKGNYYIITVSEQATYDKNFLAILDKYDLQLKRFVWCEIRFYEGSKKWWIPEEEAIRIKNDLEQKENIVTVQLSYLYP
;
A
#
# COMPACT_ATOMS: atom_id res chain seq x y z
N MET A 1 -34.02 13.67 54.46
CA MET A 1 -32.78 12.87 54.43
C MET A 1 -33.07 11.54 53.75
N ASN A 2 -32.74 11.42 52.45
CA ASN A 2 -33.08 10.25 51.64
C ASN A 2 -32.29 9.02 52.10
N LYS A 3 -32.99 8.04 52.69
CA LYS A 3 -32.49 6.67 52.86
C LYS A 3 -32.45 5.99 51.49
N ILE A 4 -31.44 6.32 50.68
CA ILE A 4 -31.14 5.52 49.50
C ILE A 4 -30.69 4.15 50.01
N SER A 5 -31.40 3.09 49.61
CA SER A 5 -31.10 1.73 50.09
C SER A 5 -29.71 1.31 49.61
N LYS A 6 -28.96 0.58 50.45
CA LYS A 6 -27.63 0.06 50.07
C LYS A 6 -27.65 -0.75 48.77
N LYS A 7 -28.80 -1.38 48.45
CA LYS A 7 -29.03 -2.08 47.18
C LYS A 7 -29.07 -1.14 45.97
N ILE A 8 -29.68 0.04 46.11
CA ILE A 8 -29.70 1.06 45.05
C ILE A 8 -28.29 1.59 44.80
N ILE A 9 -27.49 1.79 45.85
CA ILE A 9 -26.09 2.24 45.72
C ILE A 9 -25.25 1.20 44.98
N PHE A 10 -25.39 -0.08 45.33
CA PHE A 10 -24.69 -1.18 44.66
C PHE A 10 -25.09 -1.29 43.18
N PHE A 11 -26.39 -1.16 42.90
CA PHE A 11 -26.90 -1.23 41.53
C PHE A 11 -26.40 -0.07 40.66
N ILE A 12 -26.35 1.15 41.21
CA ILE A 12 -25.79 2.32 40.51
C ILE A 12 -24.31 2.11 40.20
N ALA A 13 -23.52 1.64 41.18
CA ALA A 13 -22.10 1.36 41.00
C ALA A 13 -21.84 0.28 39.94
N PHE A 14 -22.63 -0.79 39.95
CA PHE A 14 -22.55 -1.85 38.94
C PHE A 14 -22.86 -1.32 37.53
N LEU A 15 -23.89 -0.48 37.38
CA LEU A 15 -24.23 0.13 36.10
C LEU A 15 -23.11 1.05 35.58
N THR A 16 -22.43 1.77 36.48
CA THR A 16 -21.31 2.65 36.10
C THR A 16 -20.12 1.85 35.59
N ILE A 17 -19.81 0.72 36.23
CA ILE A 17 -18.73 -0.18 35.80
C ILE A 17 -19.02 -0.77 34.41
N ILE A 18 -20.26 -1.15 34.12
CA ILE A 18 -20.65 -1.66 32.79
C ILE A 18 -20.45 -0.60 31.72
N ILE A 19 -20.88 0.65 31.96
CA ILE A 19 -20.71 1.74 31.00
C ILE A 19 -19.23 2.01 30.74
N ILE A 20 -18.40 2.01 31.79
CA ILE A 20 -16.94 2.16 31.68
C ILE A 20 -16.33 0.99 30.88
N ALA A 21 -16.74 -0.25 31.14
CA ALA A 21 -16.26 -1.42 30.40
C ALA A 21 -16.64 -1.38 28.91
N VAL A 22 -17.87 -0.95 28.57
CA VAL A 22 -18.31 -0.77 27.18
C VAL A 22 -17.52 0.35 26.49
N LEU A 23 -17.23 1.46 27.19
CA LEU A 23 -16.37 2.54 26.68
C LEU A 23 -14.94 2.07 26.41
N PHE A 24 -14.38 1.19 27.27
CA PHE A 24 -13.07 0.60 27.05
C PHE A 24 -13.05 -0.41 25.89
N ILE A 25 -14.08 -1.23 25.70
CA ILE A 25 -14.17 -2.14 24.54
C ILE A 25 -14.28 -1.34 23.23
N LYS A 26 -15.03 -0.23 23.23
CA LYS A 26 -15.21 0.59 22.02
C LYS A 26 -13.96 1.38 21.64
N THR A 27 -13.08 1.69 22.60
CA THR A 27 -11.79 2.35 22.35
C THR A 27 -10.70 1.40 21.85
N THR A 28 -10.85 0.07 22.01
CA THR A 28 -9.90 -0.91 21.47
C THR A 28 -10.12 -1.26 19.99
N ILE A 29 -11.25 -0.87 19.38
CA ILE A 29 -11.58 -1.22 17.99
C ILE A 29 -11.05 -0.18 16.98
N ASP A 30 -10.73 1.03 17.41
CA ASP A 30 -10.14 2.09 16.55
C ASP A 30 -8.62 2.27 16.73
N THR A 31 -7.94 1.29 17.34
CA THR A 31 -6.49 1.24 17.27
C THR A 31 -6.11 0.39 16.07
N LYS A 32 -5.76 1.04 14.94
CA LYS A 32 -4.91 0.42 13.91
C LYS A 32 -3.82 -0.36 14.65
N PRO A 33 -3.52 -1.62 14.31
CA PRO A 33 -2.46 -2.33 15.01
C PRO A 33 -1.19 -1.48 14.91
N SER A 34 -0.72 -0.94 16.05
CA SER A 34 0.63 -0.45 16.11
C SER A 34 1.48 -1.68 15.86
N VAL A 35 2.22 -1.68 14.77
CA VAL A 35 3.22 -2.71 14.48
C VAL A 35 4.12 -2.78 15.72
N ASN A 36 3.92 -3.82 16.54
CA ASN A 36 4.73 -4.07 17.71
C ASN A 36 6.15 -4.37 17.23
N THR A 37 7.00 -3.35 17.25
CA THR A 37 8.45 -3.47 17.15
C THR A 37 9.00 -4.05 18.45
N SER A 38 8.74 -5.33 18.72
CA SER A 38 9.46 -6.07 19.77
C SER A 38 9.26 -7.59 19.66
N PHE A 39 9.72 -8.15 18.55
CA PHE A 39 10.31 -9.48 18.54
C PHE A 39 11.59 -9.37 17.71
N PRO A 40 12.78 -9.79 18.20
CA PRO A 40 13.89 -10.03 17.32
C PRO A 40 13.56 -11.32 16.56
N VAL A 41 12.72 -11.19 15.53
CA VAL A 41 12.60 -12.23 14.51
C VAL A 41 14.01 -12.38 13.92
N PRO A 42 14.57 -13.60 13.79
CA PRO A 42 15.82 -13.78 13.05
C PRO A 42 15.72 -12.99 11.74
N GLY A 43 16.63 -12.03 11.54
CA GLY A 43 16.41 -10.90 10.62
C GLY A 43 15.77 -11.32 9.32
N LEU A 44 14.59 -10.76 9.03
CA LEU A 44 13.81 -11.11 7.84
C LEU A 44 14.69 -11.01 6.60
N GLN A 45 14.76 -12.10 5.86
CA GLN A 45 15.58 -12.21 4.66
C GLN A 45 14.73 -11.76 3.48
N VAL A 46 15.19 -10.73 2.79
CA VAL A 46 14.53 -10.22 1.58
C VAL A 46 15.27 -10.78 0.38
N GLY A 47 14.59 -11.59 -0.43
CA GLY A 47 15.14 -12.25 -1.62
C GLY A 47 14.98 -11.44 -2.90
N GLY A 48 14.19 -10.37 -2.87
CA GLY A 48 13.95 -9.56 -4.05
C GLY A 48 13.07 -8.34 -3.80
N LEU A 49 12.75 -7.63 -4.88
CA LEU A 49 11.91 -6.44 -4.89
C LEU A 49 10.91 -6.53 -6.05
N TYR A 50 9.68 -6.11 -5.84
CA TYR A 50 8.75 -5.78 -6.92
C TYR A 50 8.64 -4.26 -7.03
N ILE A 51 9.04 -3.71 -8.16
CA ILE A 51 9.08 -2.26 -8.38
C ILE A 51 7.99 -1.91 -9.38
N GLN A 52 7.08 -1.05 -8.96
CA GLN A 52 6.01 -0.50 -9.79
C GLN A 52 6.46 0.84 -10.36
N TYR A 53 6.65 0.90 -11.68
CA TYR A 53 6.96 2.11 -12.43
C TYR A 53 5.71 2.70 -13.08
N THR A 54 5.74 4.01 -13.34
CA THR A 54 4.75 4.69 -14.17
C THR A 54 4.74 4.18 -15.61
N ASP A 55 3.64 4.40 -16.31
CA ASP A 55 3.48 4.04 -17.72
C ASP A 55 4.55 4.65 -18.62
N GLY A 56 4.92 3.93 -19.67
CA GLY A 56 5.88 4.35 -20.69
C GLY A 56 7.36 4.23 -20.33
N VAL A 57 7.72 3.86 -19.09
CA VAL A 57 9.13 3.66 -18.69
C VAL A 57 9.71 2.45 -19.41
N SER A 58 10.80 2.63 -20.17
CA SER A 58 11.46 1.56 -20.91
C SER A 58 12.37 0.70 -20.02
N GLU A 59 12.68 -0.52 -20.48
CA GLU A 59 13.64 -1.41 -19.80
C GLU A 59 15.02 -0.74 -19.61
N SER A 60 15.44 0.11 -20.56
CA SER A 60 16.71 0.84 -20.49
C SER A 60 16.73 1.89 -19.37
N GLU A 61 15.61 2.58 -19.15
CA GLU A 61 15.43 3.53 -18.06
C GLU A 61 15.37 2.83 -16.71
N VAL A 62 14.72 1.66 -16.64
CA VAL A 62 14.74 0.79 -15.46
C VAL A 62 16.16 0.37 -15.12
N LYS A 63 16.94 -0.14 -16.09
CA LYS A 63 18.34 -0.53 -15.88
C LYS A 63 19.18 0.64 -15.38
N THR A 64 19.04 1.81 -15.99
CA THR A 64 19.75 3.03 -15.58
C THR A 64 19.36 3.43 -14.15
N THR A 65 18.07 3.34 -13.81
CA THR A 65 17.54 3.64 -12.47
C THR A 65 18.14 2.73 -11.41
N LEU A 66 18.22 1.42 -11.69
CA LEU A 66 18.78 0.43 -10.78
C LEU A 66 20.31 0.54 -10.66
N GLN A 67 21.02 0.82 -11.76
CA GLN A 67 22.47 1.07 -11.75
C GLN A 67 22.85 2.29 -10.92
N ASN A 68 22.01 3.32 -10.91
CA ASN A 68 22.20 4.54 -10.12
C ASN A 68 21.67 4.41 -8.68
N SER A 69 21.15 3.24 -8.29
CA SER A 69 20.63 2.98 -6.95
C SER A 69 21.69 2.31 -6.05
N ASN A 70 21.50 2.38 -4.74
CA ASN A 70 22.43 1.81 -3.76
C ASN A 70 22.31 0.28 -3.59
N ILE A 71 21.96 -0.45 -4.65
CA ILE A 71 21.90 -1.92 -4.64
C ILE A 71 23.32 -2.46 -4.88
N THR A 72 23.93 -3.04 -3.85
CA THR A 72 25.33 -3.52 -3.88
C THR A 72 25.46 -5.01 -4.18
N ILE A 73 24.38 -5.76 -4.02
CA ILE A 73 24.32 -7.20 -4.31
C ILE A 73 24.02 -7.43 -5.81
N ASN A 74 24.54 -8.53 -6.36
CA ASN A 74 24.15 -8.95 -7.70
C ASN A 74 22.66 -9.32 -7.72
N TYR A 75 21.98 -8.98 -8.81
CA TYR A 75 20.57 -9.28 -9.02
C TYR A 75 20.28 -9.62 -10.48
N SER A 76 19.21 -10.38 -10.69
CA SER A 76 18.54 -10.49 -11.98
C SER A 76 17.28 -9.61 -11.98
N MET A 77 16.90 -9.12 -13.15
CA MET A 77 15.71 -8.30 -13.34
C MET A 77 14.85 -8.88 -14.46
N GLU A 78 13.56 -9.06 -14.17
CA GLU A 78 12.53 -9.33 -15.16
C GLU A 78 11.70 -8.05 -15.35
N TYR A 79 11.58 -7.61 -16.61
CA TYR A 79 10.92 -6.37 -16.99
C TYR A 79 9.48 -6.61 -17.47
N ASP A 80 8.58 -5.69 -17.11
CA ASP A 80 7.16 -5.69 -17.46
C ASP A 80 6.46 -7.02 -17.17
N THR A 81 6.61 -7.48 -15.93
CA THR A 81 6.01 -8.75 -15.49
C THR A 81 4.52 -8.56 -15.21
N ASN A 82 3.71 -9.51 -15.68
CA ASN A 82 2.28 -9.55 -15.36
C ASN A 82 2.00 -10.26 -14.02
N SER A 83 2.96 -10.21 -13.08
CA SER A 83 2.93 -11.00 -11.84
C SER A 83 1.92 -10.50 -10.81
N THR A 84 1.38 -9.29 -11.00
CA THR A 84 0.36 -8.72 -10.12
C THR A 84 -0.93 -8.43 -10.89
N ASP A 85 -2.05 -8.52 -10.18
CA ASP A 85 -3.35 -8.10 -10.70
C ASP A 85 -3.48 -6.56 -10.75
N GLU A 86 -2.49 -5.82 -10.25
CA GLU A 86 -2.48 -4.35 -10.13
C GLU A 86 -1.88 -3.71 -11.38
N ARG A 87 -2.60 -3.82 -12.50
CA ARG A 87 -2.06 -3.46 -13.82
C ARG A 87 -2.34 -2.02 -14.22
N TYR A 88 -3.52 -1.51 -13.87
CA TYR A 88 -4.00 -0.24 -14.36
C TYR A 88 -4.11 0.78 -13.25
N TYR A 89 -3.95 2.04 -13.61
CA TYR A 89 -4.14 3.15 -12.71
C TYR A 89 -4.59 4.41 -13.45
N ILE A 90 -5.03 5.37 -12.66
CA ILE A 90 -5.28 6.74 -13.09
C ILE A 90 -4.51 7.70 -12.19
N MET A 91 -4.12 8.84 -12.74
CA MET A 91 -3.54 9.95 -12.00
C MET A 91 -4.60 11.03 -11.86
N VAL A 92 -4.91 11.42 -10.63
CA VAL A 92 -5.94 12.43 -10.33
C VAL A 92 -5.30 13.58 -9.59
N ASP A 93 -5.52 14.80 -10.05
CA ASP A 93 -5.04 15.99 -9.38
C ASP A 93 -5.61 16.09 -7.95
N LYS A 94 -4.81 16.65 -7.03
CA LYS A 94 -5.17 16.73 -5.61
C LYS A 94 -6.47 17.48 -5.34
N ASP A 95 -6.84 18.43 -6.18
CA ASP A 95 -8.07 19.21 -6.09
C ASP A 95 -9.31 18.45 -6.61
N LYS A 96 -9.14 17.50 -7.53
CA LYS A 96 -10.23 16.72 -8.14
C LYS A 96 -10.50 15.38 -7.46
N ILE A 97 -9.62 14.94 -6.54
CA ILE A 97 -9.66 13.60 -5.96
C ILE A 97 -10.97 13.28 -5.23
N THR A 98 -11.58 14.26 -4.57
CA THR A 98 -12.85 14.07 -3.85
C THR A 98 -13.98 13.82 -4.84
N ASP A 99 -14.14 14.69 -5.83
CA ASP A 99 -15.21 14.60 -6.83
C ASP A 99 -15.13 13.28 -7.63
N VAL A 100 -13.92 12.87 -8.03
CA VAL A 100 -13.69 11.61 -8.75
C VAL A 100 -14.05 10.40 -7.88
N ARG A 101 -13.71 10.42 -6.58
CA ARG A 101 -14.05 9.33 -5.66
C ARG A 101 -15.54 9.23 -5.39
N ASP A 102 -16.22 10.37 -5.25
CA ASP A 102 -17.66 10.41 -5.04
C ASP A 102 -18.41 9.81 -6.25
N GLU A 103 -17.90 10.02 -7.47
CA GLU A 103 -18.45 9.38 -8.68
C GLU A 103 -18.10 7.90 -8.83
N PHE A 104 -16.93 7.48 -8.36
CA PHE A 104 -16.61 6.05 -8.31
C PHE A 104 -17.51 5.30 -7.34
N GLY A 105 -17.91 5.94 -6.23
CA GLY A 105 -18.75 5.32 -5.21
C GLY A 105 -18.04 4.18 -4.46
N GLU A 106 -18.51 3.86 -3.26
CA GLU A 106 -17.89 2.82 -2.42
C GLU A 106 -18.29 1.39 -2.83
N GLU A 107 -19.40 1.24 -3.57
CA GLU A 107 -19.98 -0.07 -3.90
C GLU A 107 -19.46 -0.65 -5.23
N ASN A 108 -18.71 0.13 -6.01
CA ASN A 108 -18.23 -0.29 -7.32
C ASN A 108 -16.88 -1.01 -7.20
N ASN A 109 -16.72 -2.15 -7.89
CA ASN A 109 -15.48 -2.93 -7.92
C ASN A 109 -14.40 -2.32 -8.84
N TRP A 110 -14.45 -1.02 -9.10
CA TRP A 110 -13.60 -0.35 -10.09
C TRP A 110 -12.21 -0.04 -9.56
N THR A 111 -12.10 0.28 -8.28
CA THR A 111 -10.82 0.52 -7.60
C THR A 111 -10.48 -0.65 -6.72
N LYS A 112 -9.19 -0.99 -6.62
CA LYS A 112 -8.77 -2.00 -5.65
C LYS A 112 -8.76 -1.42 -4.24
N SER A 113 -8.89 -2.27 -3.22
CA SER A 113 -8.73 -1.92 -1.80
C SER A 113 -7.31 -1.42 -1.43
N VAL A 114 -6.45 -1.19 -2.41
CA VAL A 114 -5.11 -0.64 -2.24
C VAL A 114 -5.25 0.85 -1.93
N PRO A 115 -4.59 1.36 -0.88
CA PRO A 115 -4.67 2.77 -0.54
C PRO A 115 -4.14 3.62 -1.69
N THR A 116 -4.88 4.67 -2.03
CA THR A 116 -4.45 5.67 -3.01
C THR A 116 -3.10 6.25 -2.63
N ILE A 117 -2.17 6.25 -3.59
CA ILE A 117 -0.79 6.69 -3.38
C ILE A 117 -0.71 8.18 -3.67
N LYS A 118 -0.29 8.98 -2.69
CA LYS A 118 -0.06 10.42 -2.89
C LYS A 118 1.35 10.64 -3.43
N LYS A 119 1.48 11.29 -4.59
CA LYS A 119 2.76 11.69 -5.18
C LYS A 119 2.71 13.19 -5.49
N GLY A 120 3.38 13.99 -4.65
CA GLY A 120 3.38 15.45 -4.78
C GLY A 120 1.97 16.04 -4.79
N ASN A 121 1.55 16.55 -5.95
CA ASN A 121 0.28 17.24 -6.18
C ASN A 121 -0.80 16.37 -6.84
N TYR A 122 -0.55 15.08 -7.04
CA TYR A 122 -1.54 14.15 -7.58
C TYR A 122 -1.64 12.88 -6.73
N TYR A 123 -2.68 12.13 -7.01
CA TYR A 123 -2.99 10.83 -6.43
C TYR A 123 -2.98 9.76 -7.53
N ILE A 124 -2.41 8.60 -7.23
CA ILE A 124 -2.49 7.42 -8.07
C ILE A 124 -3.55 6.49 -7.47
N ILE A 125 -4.58 6.20 -8.25
CA ILE A 125 -5.62 5.24 -7.90
C ILE A 125 -5.41 3.99 -8.75
N THR A 126 -5.19 2.85 -8.11
CA THR A 126 -5.13 1.54 -8.77
C THR A 126 -6.53 1.11 -9.18
N VAL A 127 -6.66 0.73 -10.45
CA VAL A 127 -7.91 0.37 -11.10
C VAL A 127 -7.92 -1.14 -11.35
N SER A 128 -9.08 -1.78 -11.16
CA SER A 128 -9.27 -3.19 -11.48
C SER A 128 -9.29 -3.39 -13.00
N GLU A 129 -8.79 -4.53 -13.48
CA GLU A 129 -8.86 -4.84 -14.91
C GLU A 129 -10.31 -4.85 -15.43
N GLN A 130 -11.27 -5.21 -14.58
CA GLN A 130 -12.70 -5.21 -14.90
C GLN A 130 -13.24 -3.80 -15.19
N ALA A 131 -12.80 -2.79 -14.44
CA ALA A 131 -13.21 -1.40 -14.68
C ALA A 131 -12.81 -0.89 -16.08
N THR A 132 -11.73 -1.42 -16.65
CA THR A 132 -11.26 -1.01 -17.98
C THR A 132 -12.28 -1.32 -19.11
N TYR A 133 -13.23 -2.21 -18.84
CA TYR A 133 -14.33 -2.57 -19.75
C TYR A 133 -15.68 -1.93 -19.37
N ASP A 134 -15.76 -1.21 -18.26
CA ASP A 134 -16.99 -0.62 -17.75
C ASP A 134 -17.25 0.75 -18.40
N LYS A 135 -18.38 0.89 -19.09
CA LYS A 135 -18.72 2.12 -19.82
C LYS A 135 -18.95 3.32 -18.91
N ASN A 136 -19.49 3.11 -17.71
CA ASN A 136 -19.73 4.20 -16.77
C ASN A 136 -18.40 4.69 -16.19
N PHE A 137 -17.51 3.77 -15.84
CA PHE A 137 -16.14 4.11 -15.44
C PHE A 137 -15.43 4.92 -16.52
N LEU A 138 -15.45 4.45 -17.78
CA LEU A 138 -14.82 5.16 -18.91
C LEU A 138 -15.44 6.54 -19.16
N ALA A 139 -16.75 6.69 -18.97
CA ALA A 139 -17.41 8.00 -19.09
C ALA A 139 -16.98 8.99 -17.99
N ILE A 140 -16.72 8.51 -16.76
CA ILE A 140 -16.16 9.34 -15.70
C ILE A 140 -14.74 9.77 -16.06
N LEU A 141 -13.91 8.86 -16.60
CA LEU A 141 -12.57 9.23 -17.05
C LEU A 141 -12.60 10.35 -18.10
N ASP A 142 -13.48 10.24 -19.10
CA ASP A 142 -13.67 11.27 -20.13
C ASP A 142 -14.13 12.60 -19.54
N LYS A 143 -15.12 12.57 -18.63
CA LYS A 143 -15.65 13.76 -17.95
C LYS A 143 -14.57 14.56 -17.20
N TYR A 144 -13.62 13.88 -16.58
CA TYR A 144 -12.56 14.52 -15.78
C TYR A 144 -11.23 14.68 -16.54
N ASP A 145 -11.19 14.33 -17.83
CA ASP A 145 -9.97 14.30 -18.67
C ASP A 145 -8.86 13.44 -18.03
N LEU A 146 -9.25 12.28 -17.48
CA LEU A 146 -8.35 11.33 -16.83
C LEU A 146 -7.93 10.24 -17.82
N GLN A 147 -6.64 9.94 -17.82
CA GLN A 147 -6.09 8.88 -18.66
C GLN A 147 -5.92 7.59 -17.87
N LEU A 148 -6.47 6.49 -18.40
CA LEU A 148 -6.14 5.15 -17.95
C LEU A 148 -4.72 4.78 -18.40
N LYS A 149 -3.87 4.44 -17.44
CA LYS A 149 -2.47 4.11 -17.63
C LYS A 149 -2.16 2.70 -17.14
N ARG A 150 -1.10 2.10 -17.67
CA ARG A 150 -0.63 0.77 -17.26
C ARG A 150 0.68 0.90 -16.47
N PHE A 151 0.78 0.25 -15.33
CA PHE A 151 2.04 0.16 -14.61
C PHE A 151 3.04 -0.70 -15.38
N VAL A 152 4.32 -0.37 -15.25
CA VAL A 152 5.42 -1.27 -15.64
C VAL A 152 5.93 -1.93 -14.37
N TRP A 153 5.73 -3.24 -14.24
CA TRP A 153 6.20 -4.01 -13.09
C TRP A 153 7.56 -4.64 -13.38
N CYS A 154 8.53 -4.40 -12.51
CA CYS A 154 9.84 -5.04 -12.61
C CYS A 154 10.07 -5.91 -11.38
N GLU A 155 10.43 -7.17 -11.59
CA GLU A 155 10.81 -8.08 -10.53
C GLU A 155 12.34 -8.14 -10.44
N ILE A 156 12.87 -7.82 -9.28
CA ILE A 156 14.28 -7.94 -8.94
C ILE A 156 14.45 -9.16 -8.05
N ARG A 157 15.25 -10.13 -8.48
CA ARG A 157 15.64 -11.27 -7.65
C ARG A 157 17.11 -11.13 -7.30
N PHE A 158 17.44 -11.15 -6.01
CA PHE A 158 18.84 -11.13 -5.59
C PHE A 158 19.49 -12.46 -5.95
N TYR A 159 20.59 -12.37 -6.68
CA TYR A 159 21.03 -13.48 -7.52
C TYR A 159 21.76 -14.59 -6.75
N GLU A 160 21.56 -15.79 -7.30
CA GLU A 160 21.84 -17.15 -6.86
C GLU A 160 23.31 -17.61 -7.02
N GLY A 161 24.20 -16.72 -7.47
CA GLY A 161 25.64 -17.01 -7.68
C GLY A 161 26.57 -16.63 -6.52
N SER A 162 26.07 -15.85 -5.56
CA SER A 162 26.73 -15.59 -4.27
C SER A 162 26.17 -16.52 -3.19
N LYS A 163 26.96 -16.80 -2.14
CA LYS A 163 26.52 -17.62 -0.98
C LYS A 163 25.26 -17.09 -0.25
N LYS A 164 24.75 -15.92 -0.64
CA LYS A 164 23.51 -15.31 -0.15
C LYS A 164 22.69 -14.82 -1.34
N TRP A 165 21.43 -15.23 -1.36
CA TRP A 165 20.36 -14.88 -2.31
C TRP A 165 19.37 -13.91 -1.66
N TRP A 166 19.85 -13.19 -0.65
CA TRP A 166 19.05 -12.32 0.20
C TRP A 166 19.88 -11.22 0.83
N ILE A 167 19.20 -10.14 1.20
CA ILE A 167 19.74 -9.04 2.01
C ILE A 167 18.92 -8.90 3.31
N PRO A 168 19.52 -8.38 4.40
CA PRO A 168 18.76 -8.05 5.60
C PRO A 168 17.63 -7.06 5.28
N GLU A 169 16.49 -7.21 5.93
CA GLU A 169 15.35 -6.30 5.75
C GLU A 169 15.70 -4.81 5.93
N GLU A 170 16.55 -4.47 6.90
CA GLU A 170 16.98 -3.08 7.11
C GLU A 170 17.65 -2.49 5.86
N GLU A 171 18.48 -3.28 5.18
CA GLU A 171 19.10 -2.88 3.92
C GLU A 171 18.08 -2.79 2.79
N ALA A 172 17.12 -3.72 2.72
CA ALA A 172 16.06 -3.69 1.74
C ALA A 172 15.13 -2.47 1.90
N ILE A 173 14.78 -2.10 3.14
CA ILE A 173 13.98 -0.91 3.45
C ILE A 173 14.73 0.36 3.02
N ARG A 174 16.04 0.45 3.25
CA ARG A 174 16.85 1.57 2.78
C ARG A 174 16.82 1.71 1.26
N ILE A 175 16.98 0.60 0.53
CA ILE A 175 16.89 0.57 -0.95
C ILE A 175 15.49 0.97 -1.41
N LYS A 176 14.43 0.41 -0.81
CA LYS A 176 13.04 0.77 -1.10
C LYS A 176 12.80 2.27 -0.95
N ASN A 177 13.23 2.87 0.17
CA ASN A 177 13.03 4.29 0.43
C ASN A 177 13.76 5.17 -0.62
N ASP A 178 14.97 4.79 -1.03
CA ASP A 178 15.73 5.49 -2.08
C ASP A 178 15.07 5.38 -3.47
N LEU A 179 14.55 4.20 -3.79
CA LEU A 179 13.83 3.97 -5.05
C LEU A 179 12.51 4.77 -5.08
N GLU A 180 11.73 4.79 -4.00
CA GLU A 180 10.44 5.49 -3.96
C GLU A 180 10.54 7.02 -3.99
N GLN A 181 11.74 7.59 -3.81
CA GLN A 181 11.98 9.02 -4.08
C GLN A 181 12.04 9.34 -5.58
N LYS A 182 12.26 8.35 -6.45
CA LYS A 182 12.37 8.56 -7.89
C LYS A 182 10.98 8.83 -8.48
N GLU A 183 10.91 9.79 -9.40
CA GLU A 183 9.65 10.31 -9.96
C GLU A 183 8.83 9.22 -10.67
N ASN A 184 9.52 8.37 -11.44
CA ASN A 184 8.95 7.30 -12.24
C ASN A 184 8.64 6.03 -11.43
N ILE A 185 8.98 5.97 -10.14
CA ILE A 185 8.69 4.83 -9.25
C ILE A 185 7.49 5.18 -8.37
N VAL A 186 6.43 4.39 -8.50
CA VAL A 186 5.18 4.56 -7.75
C VAL A 186 5.30 3.90 -6.39
N THR A 187 5.70 2.62 -6.34
CA THR A 187 5.97 1.91 -5.09
C THR A 187 6.96 0.76 -5.30
N VAL A 188 7.59 0.33 -4.20
CA VAL A 188 8.44 -0.85 -4.13
C VAL A 188 7.91 -1.78 -3.04
N GLN A 189 7.70 -3.06 -3.38
CA GLN A 189 7.31 -4.11 -2.45
C GLN A 189 8.50 -5.03 -2.19
N LEU A 190 8.69 -5.44 -0.93
CA LEU A 190 9.77 -6.35 -0.54
C LEU A 190 9.31 -7.81 -0.72
N SER A 191 10.11 -8.61 -1.43
CA SER A 191 9.88 -10.05 -1.56
C SER A 191 10.62 -10.78 -0.44
N TYR A 192 9.89 -11.13 0.62
CA TYR A 192 10.44 -11.86 1.76
C TYR A 192 10.58 -13.35 1.44
N LEU A 193 11.63 -13.92 2.00
CA LEU A 193 11.85 -15.35 2.00
C LEU A 193 11.16 -15.91 3.24
N TYR A 194 10.15 -16.73 3.01
CA TYR A 194 9.50 -17.44 4.09
C TYR A 194 10.37 -18.63 4.52
N PRO A 195 10.51 -18.88 5.83
CA PRO A 195 11.21 -20.05 6.36
C PRO A 195 10.50 -21.36 6.03
#